data_AF-A0A2H9QJ76-F1
#
_entry.id   AF-A0A2H9QJ76-F1
#
_cell.length_a   1.000
_cell.length_b   1.000
_cell.length_c   1.000
_cell.angle_alpha   90.00
_cell.angle_beta   90.00
_cell.angle_gamma   90.00
#
_symmetry.space_group_name_H-M   'P 1'
#
loop_
_entity.id
_entity.type
_entity.pdbx_description
1 polymer ?
#
loop_
_entity_poly.entity_id
_entity_poly.type
_entity_poly.pdbx_seq_one_letter_code
_entity_poly.pdbx_strand_id
1 'polypeptide(L)'
;KQIDEKIRDILSETISSVTFQANFIAPLITGVVVGLSTMIFLILFNLGEQIGSIADASVDVGGASTMNINFILGFLNLSSSVDVWAFQPIVGVYLIIVVLLMVHLINKIEYSGDIVYFMDRAAKTLIISIILYVIIVSITTLLFTGLAEVAVTVGVV
;
A
#
# COMPACT_ATOMS: atom_id res chain seq x y z
N LYS A 1 36.72 26.67 -1.34
CA LYS A 1 36.52 26.46 -2.79
C LYS A 1 36.18 25.01 -3.11
N GLN A 2 37.11 24.06 -3.08
CA GLN A 2 36.76 22.64 -3.39
C GLN A 2 35.72 22.06 -2.42
N ILE A 3 35.75 22.45 -1.13
CA ILE A 3 34.79 21.97 -0.12
C ILE A 3 33.38 22.50 -0.40
N ASP A 4 33.26 23.79 -0.73
CA ASP A 4 31.97 24.42 -1.03
C ASP A 4 31.34 23.81 -2.28
N GLU A 5 32.17 23.49 -3.27
CA GLU A 5 31.77 22.83 -4.51
C GLU A 5 31.29 21.40 -4.25
N LYS A 6 31.99 20.66 -3.38
CA LYS A 6 31.62 19.31 -2.95
C LYS A 6 30.33 19.27 -2.14
N ILE A 7 30.11 20.27 -1.28
CA ILE A 7 28.85 20.43 -0.53
C ILE A 7 27.70 20.70 -1.51
N ARG A 8 27.91 21.59 -2.49
CA ARG A 8 26.91 21.89 -3.53
C ARG A 8 26.55 20.67 -4.37
N ASP A 9 27.54 19.86 -4.70
CA ASP A 9 27.37 18.64 -5.50
C ASP A 9 26.52 17.60 -4.75
N ILE A 10 26.84 17.33 -3.48
CA ILE A 10 26.06 16.41 -2.63
C ILE A 10 24.63 16.90 -2.43
N LEU A 11 24.44 18.22 -2.24
CA LEU A 11 23.10 18.80 -2.12
C LEU A 11 22.30 18.63 -3.41
N SER A 12 22.91 18.89 -4.56
CA SER A 12 22.30 18.70 -5.88
C SER A 12 21.88 17.24 -6.09
N GLU A 13 22.77 16.30 -5.79
CA GLU A 13 22.49 14.85 -5.87
C GLU A 13 21.34 14.46 -4.94
N THR A 14 21.35 14.98 -3.71
CA THR A 14 20.30 14.71 -2.72
C THR A 14 18.95 15.27 -3.18
N ILE A 15 18.89 16.50 -3.67
CA ILE A 15 17.66 17.13 -4.19
C ILE A 15 17.10 16.30 -5.36
N SER A 16 17.96 15.88 -6.28
CA SER A 16 17.59 15.03 -7.41
C SER A 16 16.99 13.70 -6.93
N SER A 17 17.65 13.05 -5.98
CA SER A 17 17.19 11.78 -5.38
C SER A 17 15.84 11.92 -4.69
N VAL A 18 15.66 12.94 -3.83
CA VAL A 18 14.39 13.18 -3.13
C VAL A 18 13.26 13.52 -4.12
N THR A 19 13.56 14.25 -5.18
CA THR A 19 12.60 14.57 -6.25
C THR A 19 12.15 13.32 -7.00
N PHE A 20 13.09 12.44 -7.36
CA PHE A 20 12.77 11.15 -7.98
C PHE A 20 11.96 10.26 -7.04
N GLN A 21 12.31 10.24 -5.75
CA GLN A 21 11.56 9.49 -4.74
C GLN A 21 10.11 9.99 -4.62
N ALA A 22 9.90 11.31 -4.59
CA ALA A 22 8.57 11.91 -4.47
C ALA A 22 7.67 11.65 -5.70
N ASN A 23 8.24 11.78 -6.90
CA ASN A 23 7.49 11.69 -8.16
C ASN A 23 7.25 10.26 -8.63
N PHE A 24 8.14 9.31 -8.28
CA PHE A 24 8.12 7.97 -8.85
C PHE A 24 8.10 6.86 -7.80
N ILE A 25 9.07 6.84 -6.89
CA ILE A 25 9.22 5.71 -5.96
C ILE A 25 8.09 5.66 -4.92
N ALA A 26 7.69 6.81 -4.36
CA ALA A 26 6.60 6.89 -3.39
C ALA A 26 5.24 6.40 -3.96
N PRO A 27 4.76 6.90 -5.12
CA PRO A 27 3.55 6.37 -5.73
C PRO A 27 3.67 4.90 -6.18
N LEU A 28 4.88 4.44 -6.54
CA LEU A 28 5.12 3.03 -6.87
C LEU A 28 4.96 2.11 -5.67
N ILE A 29 5.67 2.40 -4.57
CA ILE A 29 5.62 1.57 -3.37
C ILE A 29 4.20 1.54 -2.80
N THR A 30 3.53 2.69 -2.72
CA THR A 30 2.15 2.76 -2.22
C THR A 30 1.18 1.98 -3.09
N GLY A 31 1.31 1.99 -4.42
CA GLY A 31 0.49 1.20 -5.31
C GLY A 31 0.74 -0.31 -5.23
N VAL A 32 1.99 -0.73 -4.99
CA VAL A 32 2.33 -2.15 -4.74
C VAL A 32 1.77 -2.61 -3.39
N VAL A 33 1.86 -1.81 -2.34
CA VAL A 33 1.32 -2.13 -1.02
C VAL A 33 -0.19 -2.39 -1.09
N VAL A 34 -0.95 -1.53 -1.78
CA VAL A 34 -2.39 -1.77 -2.00
C VAL A 34 -2.64 -3.11 -2.68
N GLY A 35 -1.94 -3.38 -3.78
CA GLY A 35 -2.15 -4.62 -4.54
C GLY A 35 -1.83 -5.87 -3.73
N LEU A 36 -0.75 -5.84 -2.94
CA LEU A 36 -0.40 -6.94 -2.04
C LEU A 36 -1.41 -7.11 -0.92
N SER A 37 -1.89 -6.02 -0.32
CA SER A 37 -2.93 -6.08 0.70
C SER A 37 -4.22 -6.68 0.13
N THR A 38 -4.64 -6.30 -1.08
CA THR A 38 -5.78 -6.92 -1.77
C THR A 38 -5.58 -8.43 -1.91
N MET A 39 -4.40 -8.88 -2.37
CA MET A 39 -4.08 -10.31 -2.46
C MET A 39 -4.25 -11.03 -1.11
N ILE A 40 -3.68 -10.45 -0.05
CA ILE A 40 -3.74 -11.01 1.30
C ILE A 40 -5.19 -11.10 1.76
N PHE A 41 -5.99 -10.04 1.57
CA PHE A 41 -7.40 -10.05 1.94
C PHE A 41 -8.21 -11.12 1.19
N LEU A 42 -7.98 -11.29 -0.12
CA LEU A 42 -8.60 -12.35 -0.91
C LEU A 42 -8.25 -13.75 -0.37
N ILE A 43 -6.98 -13.98 -0.04
CA ILE A 43 -6.54 -15.28 0.52
C ILE A 43 -7.20 -15.52 1.88
N LEU A 44 -7.21 -14.53 2.77
CA LEU A 44 -7.82 -14.65 4.09
C LEU A 44 -9.34 -14.87 4.01
N PHE A 45 -10.02 -14.22 3.07
CA PHE A 45 -11.45 -14.41 2.82
C PHE A 45 -11.75 -15.86 2.43
N ASN A 46 -11.00 -16.41 1.46
CA ASN A 46 -11.16 -17.80 1.02
C ASN A 46 -10.83 -18.80 2.13
N LEU A 47 -9.79 -18.55 2.93
CA LEU A 47 -9.46 -19.40 4.08
C LEU A 47 -10.56 -19.37 5.15
N GLY A 48 -11.15 -18.21 5.39
CA GLY A 48 -12.30 -18.06 6.29
C GLY A 48 -13.51 -18.88 5.84
N GLU A 49 -13.84 -18.85 4.54
CA GLU A 49 -14.94 -19.62 3.97
C GLU A 49 -14.69 -21.14 4.01
N GLN A 50 -13.47 -21.58 3.70
CA GLN A 50 -13.09 -23.00 3.80
C GLN A 50 -13.18 -23.52 5.24
N ILE A 51 -12.69 -22.77 6.23
CA ILE A 51 -12.81 -23.21 7.64
C ILE A 51 -14.26 -23.15 8.11
N GLY A 52 -15.05 -22.16 7.68
CA GLY A 52 -16.48 -22.08 7.97
C GLY A 52 -17.25 -23.29 7.45
N SER A 53 -17.01 -23.70 6.19
CA SER A 53 -17.65 -24.89 5.61
C SER A 53 -17.24 -26.19 6.30
N ILE A 54 -15.97 -26.32 6.74
CA ILE A 54 -15.50 -27.47 7.54
C ILE A 54 -16.14 -27.47 8.93
N ALA A 55 -16.27 -26.30 9.56
CA ALA A 55 -16.90 -26.17 10.87
C ALA A 55 -18.37 -26.57 10.81
N ASP A 56 -19.12 -26.11 9.81
CA ASP A 56 -20.52 -26.49 9.59
C ASP A 56 -20.68 -27.99 9.27
N ALA A 57 -19.75 -28.58 8.52
CA ALA A 57 -19.72 -30.03 8.27
C ALA A 57 -19.36 -30.86 9.52
N SER A 58 -18.64 -30.28 10.50
CA SER A 58 -18.24 -30.95 11.74
C SER A 58 -19.29 -30.90 12.87
N VAL A 59 -20.38 -30.13 12.71
CA VAL A 59 -21.46 -30.03 13.70
C VAL A 59 -22.22 -31.36 13.87
N ASP A 60 -22.11 -32.30 12.93
CA ASP A 60 -22.75 -33.63 13.03
C ASP A 60 -21.95 -34.65 13.88
N VAL A 61 -20.72 -34.32 14.31
CA VAL A 61 -19.86 -35.25 15.09
C VAL A 61 -19.26 -34.58 16.34
N GLY A 62 -20.03 -34.53 17.43
CA GLY A 62 -19.50 -34.68 18.80
C GLY A 62 -18.67 -33.53 19.41
N GLY A 63 -19.31 -32.42 19.76
CA GLY A 63 -19.32 -31.81 21.12
C GLY A 63 -18.06 -31.31 21.85
N ALA A 64 -16.82 -31.63 21.48
CA ALA A 64 -15.63 -31.25 22.28
C ALA A 64 -14.53 -30.50 21.51
N SER A 65 -14.49 -30.60 20.18
CA SER A 65 -13.54 -29.90 19.30
C SER A 65 -14.06 -28.53 18.80
N THR A 66 -15.37 -28.30 18.86
CA THR A 66 -16.06 -27.14 18.29
C THR A 66 -15.74 -25.81 18.99
N MET A 67 -15.31 -25.85 20.26
CA MET A 67 -15.00 -24.64 21.04
C MET A 67 -13.66 -23.99 20.62
N ASN A 68 -12.69 -24.77 20.15
CA ASN A 68 -11.40 -24.26 19.69
C ASN A 68 -11.49 -23.71 18.25
N ILE A 69 -12.27 -24.39 17.40
CA ILE A 69 -12.55 -23.98 16.02
C ILE A 69 -13.33 -22.67 15.99
N ASN A 70 -14.32 -22.47 16.88
CA ASN A 70 -15.05 -21.21 16.99
C ASN A 70 -14.18 -20.02 17.46
N PHE A 71 -13.17 -20.25 18.30
CA PHE A 71 -12.24 -19.20 18.72
C PHE A 71 -11.29 -18.80 17.57
N ILE A 72 -10.78 -19.78 16.81
CA ILE A 72 -9.96 -19.54 15.62
C ILE A 72 -10.79 -18.86 14.53
N LEU A 73 -12.01 -19.33 14.28
CA LEU A 73 -12.96 -18.70 13.36
C LEU A 73 -13.37 -17.30 13.80
N GLY A 74 -13.49 -17.03 15.10
CA GLY A 74 -13.77 -15.69 15.63
C GLY A 74 -12.60 -14.72 15.38
N PHE A 75 -11.35 -15.19 15.54
CA PHE A 75 -10.16 -14.40 15.27
C PHE A 75 -9.92 -14.18 13.76
N LEU A 76 -10.25 -15.18 12.94
CA LEU A 76 -10.16 -15.11 11.49
C LEU A 76 -11.30 -14.27 10.87
N ASN A 77 -12.51 -14.32 11.44
CA ASN A 77 -13.62 -13.42 11.08
C ASN A 77 -13.34 -11.95 11.46
N LEU A 78 -12.60 -11.71 12.55
CA LEU A 78 -12.11 -10.36 12.86
C LEU A 78 -11.02 -9.89 11.88
N SER A 79 -10.22 -10.81 11.36
CA SER A 79 -9.18 -10.51 10.36
C SER A 79 -9.75 -10.28 8.96
N SER A 80 -10.87 -10.92 8.61
CA SER A 80 -11.67 -10.62 7.42
C SER A 80 -12.55 -9.38 7.56
N SER A 81 -12.60 -8.76 8.74
CA SER A 81 -13.37 -7.53 8.99
C SER A 81 -12.65 -6.24 8.55
N VAL A 82 -11.38 -6.31 8.13
CA VAL A 82 -10.75 -5.16 7.47
C VAL A 82 -11.20 -5.14 6.02
N ASP A 83 -12.23 -4.34 5.76
CA ASP A 83 -12.79 -4.17 4.43
C ASP A 83 -11.74 -3.54 3.49
N VAL A 84 -11.46 -4.20 2.37
CA VAL A 84 -10.49 -3.75 1.34
C VAL A 84 -10.81 -2.33 0.89
N TRP A 85 -12.10 -2.01 0.81
CA TRP A 85 -12.60 -0.69 0.48
C TRP A 85 -12.13 0.39 1.46
N ALA A 86 -12.04 0.09 2.75
CA ALA A 86 -11.57 1.03 3.77
C ALA A 86 -10.05 1.23 3.73
N PHE A 87 -9.29 0.23 3.25
CA PHE A 87 -7.83 0.29 3.18
C PHE A 87 -7.33 1.22 2.07
N GLN A 88 -8.00 1.24 0.92
CA GLN A 88 -7.64 2.05 -0.24
C GLN A 88 -7.52 3.57 0.07
N PRO A 89 -8.52 4.24 0.68
CA PRO A 89 -8.41 5.67 0.98
C PRO A 89 -7.36 5.98 2.04
N ILE A 90 -7.10 5.07 2.99
CA ILE A 90 -6.06 5.27 4.02
C ILE A 90 -4.68 5.37 3.36
N VAL A 91 -4.38 4.47 2.42
CA VAL A 91 -3.11 4.50 1.68
C VAL A 91 -3.04 5.70 0.73
N GLY A 92 -4.18 6.10 0.13
CA GLY A 92 -4.26 7.30 -0.69
C GLY A 92 -3.91 8.59 0.07
N VAL A 93 -4.45 8.77 1.28
CA VAL A 93 -4.09 9.91 2.15
C VAL A 93 -2.62 9.85 2.55
N TYR A 94 -2.10 8.65 2.86
CA TYR A 94 -0.69 8.46 3.16
C TYR A 94 0.22 8.93 2.02
N LEU A 95 -0.10 8.58 0.76
CA LEU A 95 0.65 9.06 -0.41
C LEU A 95 0.72 10.59 -0.42
N ILE A 96 -0.44 11.26 -0.30
CA ILE A 96 -0.53 12.73 -0.35
C ILE A 96 0.38 13.36 0.72
N ILE A 97 0.34 12.85 1.95
CA ILE A 97 1.17 13.36 3.07
C ILE A 97 2.66 13.16 2.77
N VAL A 98 3.06 11.99 2.29
CA VAL A 98 4.47 11.68 1.99
C VAL A 98 5.00 12.57 0.87
N VAL A 99 4.24 12.75 -0.21
CA VAL A 99 4.65 13.60 -1.34
C VAL A 99 4.78 15.06 -0.91
N LEU A 100 3.84 15.57 -0.11
CA LEU A 100 3.94 16.93 0.46
C LEU A 100 5.17 17.09 1.36
N LEU A 101 5.49 16.09 2.16
CA LEU A 101 6.68 16.11 3.02
C LEU A 101 7.97 16.16 2.20
N MET A 102 8.05 15.39 1.12
CA MET A 102 9.22 15.41 0.22
C MET A 102 9.37 16.76 -0.49
N VAL A 103 8.27 17.33 -1.00
CA VAL A 103 8.30 18.65 -1.64
C VAL A 103 8.68 19.73 -0.63
N HIS A 104 8.25 19.61 0.64
CA HIS A 104 8.66 20.52 1.71
C HIS A 104 10.16 20.45 1.98
N LEU A 105 10.73 19.24 1.98
CA LEU A 105 12.15 19.02 2.16
C LEU A 105 12.97 19.62 1.01
N ILE A 106 12.56 19.39 -0.24
CA ILE A 106 13.22 19.97 -1.42
C ILE A 106 13.22 21.49 -1.37
N ASN A 107 12.06 22.11 -1.09
CA ASN A 107 11.96 23.56 -1.01
C ASN A 107 12.81 24.14 0.12
N LYS A 108 12.88 23.48 1.29
CA LYS A 108 13.78 23.93 2.37
C LYS A 108 15.27 23.90 1.99
N ILE A 109 15.68 22.97 1.14
CA ILE A 109 17.08 22.86 0.70
C ILE A 109 17.39 23.89 -0.39
N GLU A 110 16.46 24.12 -1.32
CA GLU A 110 16.70 24.91 -2.54
C GLU A 110 16.36 26.40 -2.37
N TYR A 111 15.25 26.72 -1.69
CA TYR A 111 14.77 28.08 -1.45
C TYR A 111 14.15 28.21 -0.05
N SER A 112 14.96 28.66 0.92
CA SER A 112 14.49 28.97 2.26
C SER A 112 13.58 30.22 2.26
N GLY A 113 12.27 30.03 2.06
CA GLY A 113 11.25 31.05 2.38
C GLY A 113 10.25 31.41 1.28
N ASP A 114 10.32 30.81 0.09
CA ASP A 114 9.35 31.08 -0.98
C ASP A 114 8.17 30.10 -0.93
N ILE A 115 7.03 30.60 -0.41
CA ILE A 115 5.78 29.83 -0.34
C ILE A 115 5.11 29.63 -1.70
N VAL A 116 5.33 30.54 -2.66
CA VAL A 116 4.70 30.49 -3.99
C VAL A 116 5.37 29.41 -4.83
N TYR A 117 6.69 29.36 -4.80
CA TYR A 117 7.46 28.30 -5.45
C TYR A 117 7.16 26.91 -4.87
N PHE A 118 6.97 26.84 -3.54
CA PHE A 118 6.55 25.60 -2.88
C PHE A 118 5.21 25.08 -3.41
N MET A 119 4.20 25.95 -3.52
CA MET A 119 2.86 25.58 -3.97
C MET A 119 2.84 25.12 -5.43
N ASP A 120 3.59 25.78 -6.32
CA ASP A 120 3.69 25.38 -7.74
C ASP A 120 4.36 24.02 -7.91
N ARG A 121 5.48 23.79 -7.23
CA ARG A 121 6.15 22.47 -7.24
C ARG A 121 5.27 21.39 -6.63
N ALA A 122 4.63 21.69 -5.49
CA ALA A 122 3.77 20.73 -4.80
C ALA A 122 2.61 20.30 -5.70
N ALA A 123 1.93 21.22 -6.36
CA ALA A 123 0.81 20.89 -7.24
C ALA A 123 1.24 19.97 -8.40
N LYS A 124 2.34 20.30 -9.09
CA LYS A 124 2.84 19.51 -10.23
C LYS A 124 3.28 18.11 -9.80
N THR A 125 4.05 18.03 -8.72
CA THR A 125 4.53 16.75 -8.17
C THR A 125 3.39 15.89 -7.62
N LEU A 126 2.40 16.49 -6.97
CA LEU A 126 1.26 15.76 -6.42
C LEU A 126 0.37 15.20 -7.55
N ILE A 127 0.09 15.98 -8.60
CA ILE A 127 -0.69 15.52 -9.76
C ILE A 127 0.01 14.34 -10.45
N ILE A 128 1.33 14.43 -10.70
CA ILE A 128 2.04 13.33 -11.37
C ILE A 128 2.07 12.07 -10.51
N SER A 129 2.27 12.21 -9.19
CA SER A 129 2.27 11.07 -8.28
C SER A 129 0.89 10.42 -8.14
N ILE A 130 -0.20 11.19 -8.17
CA ILE A 130 -1.57 10.63 -8.16
C ILE A 130 -1.85 9.84 -9.44
N ILE A 131 -1.51 10.39 -10.62
CA ILE A 131 -1.71 9.70 -11.89
C ILE A 131 -0.92 8.40 -11.91
N LEU A 132 0.35 8.45 -11.49
CA LEU A 132 1.20 7.27 -11.42
C LEU A 132 0.64 6.22 -10.44
N TYR A 133 0.14 6.66 -9.28
CA TYR A 133 -0.48 5.77 -8.30
C TYR A 133 -1.71 5.06 -8.85
N VAL A 134 -2.62 5.77 -9.54
CA VAL A 134 -3.82 5.16 -10.13
C VAL A 134 -3.43 4.07 -11.14
N ILE A 135 -2.46 4.35 -12.01
CA ILE A 135 -1.97 3.39 -13.00
C ILE A 135 -1.36 2.17 -12.30
N ILE A 136 -0.50 2.38 -11.31
CA ILE A 136 0.20 1.30 -10.60
C ILE A 136 -0.78 0.44 -9.81
N VAL A 137 -1.71 1.04 -9.05
CA VAL A 137 -2.74 0.29 -8.32
C VAL A 137 -3.60 -0.52 -9.28
N SER A 138 -3.96 0.03 -10.43
CA SER A 138 -4.76 -0.70 -11.41
C SER A 138 -4.00 -1.93 -11.95
N ILE A 139 -2.71 -1.77 -12.25
CA ILE A 139 -1.86 -2.88 -12.73
C ILE A 139 -1.64 -3.92 -11.62
N THR A 140 -1.27 -3.49 -10.40
CA THR A 140 -0.95 -4.40 -9.30
C THR A 140 -2.20 -5.17 -8.87
N THR A 141 -3.34 -4.50 -8.75
CA THR A 141 -4.60 -5.16 -8.41
C THR A 141 -5.00 -6.21 -9.44
N LEU A 142 -4.88 -5.92 -10.75
CA LEU A 142 -5.15 -6.89 -11.80
C LEU A 142 -4.20 -8.11 -11.73
N LEU A 143 -2.90 -7.87 -11.58
CA LEU A 143 -1.91 -8.94 -11.49
C LEU A 143 -2.14 -9.83 -10.26
N PHE A 144 -2.34 -9.22 -9.09
CA PHE A 144 -2.46 -9.97 -7.84
C PHE A 144 -3.81 -10.66 -7.69
N THR A 145 -4.90 -10.13 -8.27
CA THR A 145 -6.19 -10.83 -8.30
C THR A 145 -6.07 -12.12 -9.13
N GLY A 146 -5.46 -12.05 -10.31
CA GLY A 146 -5.22 -13.24 -11.14
C GLY A 146 -4.34 -14.29 -10.46
N LEU A 147 -3.32 -13.86 -9.71
CA LEU A 147 -2.49 -14.76 -8.91
C LEU A 147 -3.26 -15.39 -7.74
N ALA A 148 -4.12 -14.62 -7.07
CA ALA A 148 -4.95 -15.11 -5.97
C ALA A 148 -5.93 -16.19 -6.44
N GLU A 149 -6.59 -16.01 -7.59
CA GLU A 149 -7.50 -17.02 -8.17
C GLU A 149 -6.78 -18.33 -8.47
N VAL A 150 -5.57 -18.27 -9.05
CA VAL A 150 -4.75 -19.47 -9.30
C VAL A 150 -4.35 -20.15 -7.99
N ALA A 151 -3.91 -19.38 -6.99
CA ALA A 151 -3.51 -19.91 -5.69
C ALA A 151 -4.68 -20.62 -4.98
N VAL A 152 -5.88 -20.06 -5.04
CA VAL A 152 -7.10 -20.67 -4.48
C VAL A 152 -7.47 -21.93 -5.24
N THR A 153 -7.43 -21.91 -6.57
CA THR A 153 -7.77 -23.09 -7.40
C THR A 153 -6.80 -24.26 -7.17
N VAL A 154 -5.50 -23.98 -6.96
CA VAL A 154 -4.49 -25.00 -6.64
C VAL A 154 -4.64 -25.51 -5.20
N GLY A 155 -5.04 -24.65 -4.25
CA GLY A 155 -5.28 -25.05 -2.86
C GLY A 155 -6.54 -25.88 -2.62
N VAL A 156 -7.42 -25.98 -3.62
CA VAL A 156 -8.67 -26.77 -3.59
C VAL A 156 -8.50 -28.17 -4.20
N VAL A 157 -7.32 -28.51 -4.75
CA VAL A 157 -6.94 -29.87 -5.21
C VAL A 157 -6.12 -30.58 -4.13
#